data_AF-A0A1V5GL36-F1
#
_entry.id   AF-A0A1V5GL36-F1
#
_cell.length_a   1.000
_cell.length_b   1.000
_cell.length_c   1.000
_cell.angle_alpha   90.00
_cell.angle_beta   90.00
_cell.angle_gamma   90.00
#
_symmetry.space_group_name_H-M   'P 1'
#
loop_
_entity.id
_entity.type
_entity.pdbx_description
1 polymer ?
#
loop_
_entity_poly.entity_id
_entity_poly.type
_entity_poly.pdbx_seq_one_letter_code
_entity_poly.pdbx_strand_id
1 'polypeptide(L)'
;MAFLTIENDAFYRSGIEKLDLPDGDITIGDSAFAYCNALKSISISDKTTIDKKAFDSCTALTDATFRGQTKIANKAFIDCTSLTNINIDLSTPINGGAFTNCTNLTSINGKPVFDSNGNADKDLLRYIEENFSNADDNGIINGYVNYIVKKTVAETITDDMTDVQKVKALHDKLCSLVVFDDSVPLAQENHVDASVFLNDTSVCDGYARAMNLLLHEAGFESCYVNNPDHAWVIANIGGHYFHVDPTWDDLDVTIYDWFMRSDDQIRINSDHMEWEIRTPSSLHSFQKGETPKCTDHMGDVNNDMIVDARDASDILTGYAMMSVGDDSDLDPVLADYDFNGHIDAIDASKVLTDYAKSSADKIPEMLL
;
A
#
# COMPACT_ATOMS: atom_id res chain seq x y z
N MET A 1 -26.34 23.96 32.16
CA MET A 1 -25.40 22.85 31.92
C MET A 1 -24.02 23.34 32.32
N ALA A 2 -23.23 22.51 33.00
CA ALA A 2 -21.84 22.85 33.28
C ALA A 2 -21.04 22.68 31.99
N PHE A 3 -20.23 23.67 31.67
CA PHE A 3 -19.28 23.64 30.55
C PHE A 3 -17.88 23.61 31.16
N LEU A 4 -17.05 22.68 30.71
CA LEU A 4 -15.66 22.57 31.13
C LEU A 4 -14.75 22.68 29.91
N THR A 5 -13.86 23.66 29.93
CA THR A 5 -12.74 23.72 28.99
C THR A 5 -11.46 23.33 29.72
N ILE A 6 -10.78 22.33 29.18
CA ILE A 6 -9.38 22.07 29.46
C ILE A 6 -8.61 22.73 28.32
N GLU A 7 -7.97 23.86 28.62
CA GLU A 7 -7.27 24.68 27.64
C GLU A 7 -6.10 23.92 26.99
N ASN A 8 -5.59 24.49 25.90
CA ASN A 8 -4.43 23.96 25.20
C ASN A 8 -3.24 23.75 26.15
N ASP A 9 -2.51 22.65 25.97
CA ASP A 9 -1.32 22.26 26.74
C ASP A 9 -1.50 22.19 28.29
N ALA A 10 -2.73 22.25 28.81
CA ALA A 10 -2.99 22.42 30.25
C ALA A 10 -2.31 21.39 31.17
N PHE A 11 -2.13 20.16 30.68
CA PHE A 11 -1.48 19.04 31.35
C PHE A 11 -0.34 18.44 30.51
N TYR A 12 0.23 19.21 29.57
CA TYR A 12 1.33 18.77 28.72
C TYR A 12 2.50 18.19 29.54
N ARG A 13 2.93 16.97 29.23
CA ARG A 13 3.98 16.21 29.95
C ARG A 13 3.74 16.04 31.45
N SER A 14 2.49 16.08 31.90
CA SER A 14 2.18 15.88 33.31
C SER A 14 2.27 14.40 33.72
N GLY A 15 2.45 14.17 35.02
CA GLY A 15 2.47 12.82 35.61
C GLY A 15 1.09 12.29 35.98
N ILE A 16 0.02 12.73 35.30
CA ILE A 16 -1.32 12.23 35.61
C ILE A 16 -1.43 10.75 35.25
N GLU A 17 -2.06 9.96 36.11
CA GLU A 17 -2.27 8.53 35.88
C GLU A 17 -3.69 8.19 35.40
N LYS A 18 -4.63 9.09 35.68
CA LYS A 18 -6.06 8.90 35.42
C LYS A 18 -6.73 10.23 35.13
N LEU A 19 -7.64 10.23 34.15
CA LEU A 19 -8.51 11.35 33.83
C LEU A 19 -9.96 10.93 34.02
N ASP A 20 -10.61 11.47 35.05
CA ASP A 20 -12.04 11.34 35.30
C ASP A 20 -12.72 12.69 35.06
N LEU A 21 -13.55 12.76 34.03
CA LEU A 21 -14.27 13.99 33.66
C LEU A 21 -15.70 13.97 34.23
N PRO A 22 -16.24 15.13 34.64
CA PRO A 22 -17.65 15.23 35.06
C PRO A 22 -18.59 15.04 33.86
N ASP A 23 -19.87 14.77 34.10
CA ASP A 23 -20.86 14.82 33.02
C ASP A 23 -21.10 16.28 32.58
N GLY A 24 -21.15 16.54 31.28
CA GLY A 24 -21.42 17.86 30.73
C GLY A 24 -20.80 18.07 29.35
N ASP A 25 -20.91 19.29 28.84
CA ASP A 25 -20.25 19.68 27.60
C ASP A 25 -18.78 20.01 27.91
N ILE A 26 -17.87 19.21 27.36
CA ILE A 26 -16.42 19.33 27.62
C ILE A 26 -15.66 19.61 26.33
N THR A 27 -14.74 20.56 26.40
CA THR A 27 -13.72 20.76 25.36
C THR A 27 -12.36 20.44 25.94
N ILE A 28 -11.64 19.50 25.29
CA ILE A 28 -10.24 19.19 25.56
C ILE A 28 -9.42 19.79 24.43
N GLY A 29 -8.69 20.86 24.74
CA GLY A 29 -7.94 21.64 23.78
C GLY A 29 -6.72 20.92 23.18
N ASP A 30 -6.09 21.60 22.23
CA ASP A 30 -4.93 21.08 21.51
C ASP A 30 -3.82 20.68 22.47
N SER A 31 -3.28 19.47 22.28
CA SER A 31 -2.17 18.93 23.08
C SER A 31 -2.38 18.95 24.61
N ALA A 32 -3.62 19.11 25.09
CA ALA A 32 -3.93 19.32 26.50
C ALA A 32 -3.31 18.26 27.43
N PHE A 33 -3.26 17.00 27.00
CA PHE A 33 -2.67 15.87 27.71
C PHE A 33 -1.53 15.21 26.92
N ALA A 34 -0.94 15.87 25.94
CA ALA A 34 0.15 15.28 25.17
C ALA A 34 1.34 14.91 26.06
N TYR A 35 1.96 13.76 25.79
CA TYR A 35 3.09 13.17 26.52
C TYR A 35 2.80 12.87 28.01
N CYS A 36 1.54 12.67 28.39
CA CYS A 36 1.17 12.16 29.72
C CYS A 36 1.46 10.66 29.83
N ASN A 37 2.74 10.28 29.83
CA ASN A 37 3.20 8.88 29.73
C ASN A 37 2.87 8.01 30.95
N ALA A 38 2.23 8.56 31.98
CA ALA A 38 1.72 7.81 33.13
C ALA A 38 0.21 7.54 33.04
N LEU A 39 -0.51 8.18 32.11
CA LEU A 39 -1.95 8.08 31.94
C LEU A 39 -2.32 6.70 31.38
N LYS A 40 -3.03 5.88 32.17
CA LYS A 40 -3.31 4.48 31.82
C LYS A 40 -4.67 4.25 31.16
N SER A 41 -5.65 5.07 31.52
CA SER A 41 -7.02 4.93 31.05
C SER A 41 -7.73 6.26 31.02
N ILE A 42 -8.60 6.46 30.04
CA ILE A 42 -9.51 7.61 29.98
C ILE A 42 -10.97 7.17 29.90
N SER A 43 -11.84 7.95 30.55
CA SER A 43 -13.28 7.84 30.41
C SER A 43 -13.84 9.20 30.00
N ILE A 44 -14.18 9.32 28.72
CA ILE A 44 -14.72 10.53 28.11
C ILE A 44 -16.24 10.53 28.24
N SER A 45 -16.79 11.62 28.78
CA SER A 45 -18.24 11.82 28.93
C SER A 45 -18.93 12.11 27.60
N ASP A 46 -20.26 12.02 27.59
CA ASP A 46 -21.06 12.42 26.41
C ASP A 46 -20.78 13.88 26.02
N LYS A 47 -20.88 14.16 24.71
CA LYS A 47 -20.68 15.50 24.10
C LYS A 47 -19.32 16.14 24.35
N THR A 48 -18.29 15.34 24.56
CA THR A 48 -16.92 15.85 24.62
C THR A 48 -16.39 16.17 23.22
N THR A 49 -15.73 17.31 23.06
CA THR A 49 -14.90 17.63 21.90
C THR A 49 -13.44 17.46 22.27
N ILE A 50 -12.72 16.62 21.54
CA ILE A 50 -11.30 16.35 21.71
C ILE A 50 -10.56 16.92 20.51
N ASP A 51 -9.76 17.95 20.75
CA ASP A 51 -9.02 18.66 19.70
C ASP A 51 -7.71 17.94 19.34
N LYS A 52 -6.95 18.54 18.42
CA LYS A 52 -5.82 17.89 17.75
C LYS A 52 -4.72 17.57 18.77
N LYS A 53 -4.15 16.37 18.68
CA LYS A 53 -3.06 15.91 19.55
C LYS A 53 -3.38 15.93 21.05
N ALA A 54 -4.64 16.05 21.46
CA ALA A 54 -5.03 16.17 22.86
C ALA A 54 -4.38 15.10 23.77
N PHE A 55 -4.19 13.88 23.27
CA PHE A 55 -3.55 12.76 23.96
C PHE A 55 -2.34 12.21 23.19
N ASP A 56 -1.67 13.04 22.36
CA ASP A 56 -0.47 12.66 21.60
C ASP A 56 0.57 12.01 22.51
N SER A 57 1.10 10.85 22.08
CA SER A 57 2.17 10.13 22.76
C SER A 57 1.86 9.75 24.21
N CYS A 58 0.59 9.51 24.58
CA CYS A 58 0.26 8.93 25.90
C CYS A 58 0.58 7.43 25.92
N THR A 59 1.86 7.08 25.93
CA THR A 59 2.35 5.72 25.66
C THR A 59 2.00 4.67 26.71
N ALA A 60 1.39 5.04 27.85
CA ALA A 60 0.89 4.11 28.85
C ALA A 60 -0.63 3.89 28.77
N LEU A 61 -1.34 4.62 27.90
CA LEU A 61 -2.78 4.52 27.75
C LEU A 61 -3.12 3.19 27.12
N THR A 62 -3.82 2.29 27.84
CA THR A 62 -4.20 0.96 27.34
C THR A 62 -5.64 0.90 26.85
N ASP A 63 -6.50 1.77 27.39
CA ASP A 63 -7.94 1.77 27.19
C ASP A 63 -8.51 3.19 27.13
N ALA A 64 -9.35 3.44 26.13
CA ALA A 64 -10.12 4.68 26.00
C ALA A 64 -11.62 4.40 25.88
N THR A 65 -12.42 5.03 26.73
CA THR A 65 -13.88 4.92 26.66
C THR A 65 -14.49 6.23 26.19
N PHE A 66 -15.29 6.16 25.13
CA PHE A 66 -16.01 7.29 24.53
C PHE A 66 -17.51 7.07 24.71
N ARG A 67 -18.19 8.03 25.35
CA ARG A 67 -19.63 7.97 25.57
C ARG A 67 -20.36 8.92 24.63
N GLY A 68 -21.53 8.48 24.15
CA GLY A 68 -22.42 9.27 23.30
C GLY A 68 -21.71 9.89 22.09
N GLN A 69 -22.04 11.14 21.76
CA GLN A 69 -21.55 11.79 20.53
C GLN A 69 -20.25 12.55 20.75
N THR A 70 -19.18 11.82 21.12
CA THR A 70 -17.85 12.42 21.27
C THR A 70 -17.31 12.82 19.89
N LYS A 71 -16.83 14.06 19.77
CA LYS A 71 -16.14 14.55 18.57
C LYS A 71 -14.63 14.43 18.77
N ILE A 72 -13.95 13.76 17.84
CA ILE A 72 -12.52 13.49 17.96
C ILE A 72 -11.80 14.02 16.72
N ALA A 73 -10.87 14.94 16.93
CA ALA A 73 -10.05 15.49 15.86
C ALA A 73 -9.04 14.47 15.33
N ASN A 74 -8.57 14.71 14.10
CA ASN A 74 -7.47 13.95 13.51
C ASN A 74 -6.22 14.03 14.41
N LYS A 75 -5.49 12.90 14.57
CA LYS A 75 -4.31 12.74 15.44
C LYS A 75 -4.54 13.02 16.93
N ALA A 76 -5.78 13.03 17.43
CA ALA A 76 -6.05 13.27 18.85
C ALA A 76 -5.34 12.28 19.79
N PHE A 77 -5.13 11.03 19.36
CA PHE A 77 -4.49 9.94 20.08
C PHE A 77 -3.24 9.41 19.36
N ILE A 78 -2.60 10.23 18.53
CA ILE A 78 -1.40 9.81 17.78
C ILE A 78 -0.33 9.26 18.73
N ASP A 79 0.38 8.20 18.33
CA ASP A 79 1.46 7.57 19.10
C ASP A 79 1.05 7.04 20.49
N CYS A 80 -0.24 6.80 20.75
CA CYS A 80 -0.70 6.03 21.91
C CYS A 80 -0.43 4.53 21.72
N THR A 81 0.85 4.17 21.65
CA THR A 81 1.32 2.84 21.23
C THR A 81 0.91 1.69 22.16
N SER A 82 0.52 1.93 23.41
CA SER A 82 -0.01 0.89 24.31
C SER A 82 -1.54 0.73 24.24
N LEU A 83 -2.25 1.58 23.48
CA LEU A 83 -3.70 1.53 23.40
C LEU A 83 -4.10 0.25 22.68
N THR A 84 -4.81 -0.65 23.37
CA THR A 84 -5.19 -1.96 22.83
C THR A 84 -6.67 -2.02 22.45
N ASN A 85 -7.48 -1.19 23.10
CA ASN A 85 -8.93 -1.23 22.99
C ASN A 85 -9.55 0.17 23.10
N ILE A 86 -10.58 0.40 22.29
CA ILE A 86 -11.51 1.52 22.45
C ILE A 86 -12.91 1.00 22.80
N ASN A 87 -13.59 1.66 23.72
CA ASN A 87 -14.98 1.37 24.06
C ASN A 87 -15.87 2.49 23.52
N ILE A 88 -16.78 2.15 22.60
CA ILE A 88 -17.61 3.10 21.87
C ILE A 88 -18.94 2.47 21.45
N ASP A 89 -19.99 3.27 21.34
CA ASP A 89 -21.22 2.87 20.66
C ASP A 89 -20.98 2.81 19.15
N LEU A 90 -21.19 1.65 18.51
CA LEU A 90 -20.94 1.47 17.07
C LEU A 90 -21.86 2.33 16.18
N SER A 91 -22.90 2.98 16.73
CA SER A 91 -23.65 4.00 15.98
C SER A 91 -22.98 5.38 15.96
N THR A 92 -21.87 5.57 16.69
CA THR A 92 -21.16 6.84 16.82
C THR A 92 -20.03 6.90 15.79
N PRO A 93 -20.09 7.85 14.83
CA PRO A 93 -19.01 8.05 13.89
C PRO A 93 -17.73 8.49 14.61
N ILE A 94 -16.59 8.00 14.14
CA ILE A 94 -15.27 8.38 14.65
C ILE A 94 -14.33 8.68 13.49
N ASN A 95 -13.34 9.54 13.73
CA ASN A 95 -12.25 9.72 12.79
C ASN A 95 -11.13 8.75 13.18
N GLY A 96 -10.94 7.66 12.43
CA GLY A 96 -9.88 6.69 12.70
C GLY A 96 -8.47 7.28 12.63
N GLY A 97 -8.27 8.35 11.85
CA GLY A 97 -7.02 9.13 11.83
C GLY A 97 -6.68 9.76 13.19
N ALA A 98 -7.63 9.79 14.14
CA ALA A 98 -7.33 10.10 15.53
C ALA A 98 -6.30 9.14 16.15
N PHE A 99 -6.23 7.89 15.69
CA PHE A 99 -5.44 6.81 16.27
C PHE A 99 -4.25 6.38 15.40
N THR A 100 -3.70 7.30 14.59
CA THR A 100 -2.45 7.06 13.85
C THR A 100 -1.35 6.55 14.79
N ASN A 101 -0.55 5.59 14.34
CA ASN A 101 0.52 4.94 15.12
C ASN A 101 0.08 4.23 16.41
N CYS A 102 -1.23 4.01 16.62
CA CYS A 102 -1.73 3.13 17.67
C CYS A 102 -1.65 1.68 17.21
N THR A 103 -0.44 1.16 17.01
CA THR A 103 -0.18 -0.14 16.39
C THR A 103 -0.71 -1.34 17.19
N ASN A 104 -0.92 -1.20 18.49
CA ASN A 104 -1.51 -2.24 19.34
C ASN A 104 -3.04 -2.17 19.46
N LEU A 105 -3.68 -1.12 18.91
CA LEU A 105 -5.14 -0.98 18.96
C LEU A 105 -5.73 -2.02 18.01
N THR A 106 -6.34 -3.07 18.54
CA THR A 106 -6.81 -4.23 17.74
C THR A 106 -8.23 -4.65 18.12
N SER A 107 -8.79 -4.04 19.17
CA SER A 107 -10.09 -4.39 19.73
C SER A 107 -11.01 -3.18 19.86
N ILE A 108 -12.30 -3.43 19.69
CA ILE A 108 -13.38 -2.48 19.97
C ILE A 108 -14.33 -3.16 20.96
N ASN A 109 -14.67 -2.46 22.04
CA ASN A 109 -15.55 -2.97 23.10
C ASN A 109 -15.08 -4.30 23.70
N GLY A 110 -13.76 -4.47 23.85
CA GLY A 110 -13.12 -5.67 24.37
C GLY A 110 -13.15 -6.88 23.42
N LYS A 111 -13.59 -6.69 22.17
CA LYS A 111 -13.67 -7.73 21.14
C LYS A 111 -12.61 -7.46 20.06
N PRO A 112 -11.73 -8.43 19.75
CA PRO A 112 -10.82 -8.32 18.61
C PRO A 112 -11.59 -8.14 17.31
N VAL A 113 -11.09 -7.26 16.45
CA VAL A 113 -11.67 -7.05 15.11
C VAL A 113 -11.42 -8.27 14.22
N PHE A 114 -10.21 -8.83 14.28
CA PHE A 114 -9.81 -10.02 13.55
C PHE A 114 -9.46 -11.13 14.55
N ASP A 115 -9.92 -12.36 14.28
CA ASP A 115 -9.59 -13.52 15.09
C ASP A 115 -8.16 -14.04 14.81
N SER A 116 -7.74 -15.07 15.55
CA SER A 116 -6.41 -15.68 15.37
C SER A 116 -6.18 -16.33 14.01
N ASN A 117 -7.25 -16.57 13.24
CA ASN A 117 -7.18 -17.11 11.88
C ASN A 117 -7.27 -16.00 10.82
N GLY A 118 -7.37 -14.73 11.23
CA GLY A 118 -7.53 -13.59 10.34
C GLY A 118 -8.96 -13.34 9.86
N ASN A 119 -9.97 -14.02 10.42
CA ASN A 119 -11.36 -13.74 10.06
C ASN A 119 -11.83 -12.45 10.73
N ALA A 120 -12.47 -11.59 9.96
CA ALA A 120 -13.05 -10.35 10.45
C ALA A 120 -14.39 -10.58 11.17
N ASP A 121 -14.60 -9.87 12.27
CA ASP A 121 -15.93 -9.74 12.85
C ASP A 121 -16.81 -8.82 12.00
N LYS A 122 -17.96 -9.30 11.54
CA LYS A 122 -18.77 -8.61 10.52
C LYS A 122 -19.29 -7.23 10.95
N ASP A 123 -19.71 -7.09 12.20
CA ASP A 123 -20.24 -5.81 12.68
C ASP A 123 -19.13 -4.78 12.90
N LEU A 124 -17.95 -5.22 13.36
CA LEU A 124 -16.79 -4.35 13.51
C LEU A 124 -16.17 -4.00 12.15
N LEU A 125 -16.13 -4.93 11.20
CA LEU A 125 -15.61 -4.69 9.86
C LEU A 125 -16.35 -3.54 9.17
N ARG A 126 -17.69 -3.58 9.14
CA ARG A 126 -18.51 -2.48 8.62
C ARG A 126 -18.20 -1.15 9.32
N TYR A 127 -18.08 -1.18 10.65
CA TYR A 127 -17.79 0.03 11.40
C TYR A 127 -16.43 0.64 11.02
N ILE A 128 -15.41 -0.21 10.77
CA ILE A 128 -14.07 0.24 10.41
C ILE A 128 -14.04 0.81 9.00
N GLU A 129 -14.67 0.14 8.04
CA GLU A 129 -14.81 0.62 6.66
C GLU A 129 -15.43 2.02 6.61
N GLU A 130 -16.40 2.30 7.48
CA GLU A 130 -17.09 3.60 7.55
C GLU A 130 -16.32 4.71 8.29
N ASN A 131 -15.34 4.36 9.14
CA ASN A 131 -14.79 5.31 10.12
C ASN A 131 -13.26 5.40 10.16
N PHE A 132 -12.52 4.51 9.51
CA PHE A 132 -11.06 4.43 9.64
C PHE A 132 -10.27 4.74 8.37
N SER A 133 -10.88 5.34 7.35
CA SER A 133 -10.25 5.65 6.04
C SER A 133 -8.92 6.40 6.10
N ASN A 134 -8.67 7.17 7.16
CA ASN A 134 -7.49 8.04 7.27
C ASN A 134 -6.52 7.58 8.37
N ALA A 135 -6.69 6.36 8.90
CA ALA A 135 -5.86 5.84 9.98
C ALA A 135 -4.63 5.12 9.40
N ASP A 136 -3.47 5.78 9.46
CA ASP A 136 -2.19 5.18 9.11
C ASP A 136 -1.54 4.49 10.32
N ASP A 137 -0.85 3.37 10.08
CA ASP A 137 -0.11 2.60 11.09
C ASP A 137 -0.90 2.34 12.39
N ASN A 138 -2.17 1.99 12.23
CA ASN A 138 -3.08 1.66 13.32
C ASN A 138 -3.36 0.16 13.34
N GLY A 139 -3.34 -0.51 14.51
CA GLY A 139 -3.47 -1.97 14.57
C GLY A 139 -4.77 -2.53 13.96
N ILE A 140 -5.88 -1.78 14.01
CA ILE A 140 -7.16 -2.16 13.40
C ILE A 140 -7.04 -2.09 11.88
N ILE A 141 -6.51 -0.99 11.35
CA ILE A 141 -6.30 -0.84 9.90
C ILE A 141 -5.25 -1.81 9.39
N ASN A 142 -4.17 -2.05 10.12
CA ASN A 142 -3.17 -3.03 9.76
C ASN A 142 -3.78 -4.43 9.66
N GLY A 143 -4.69 -4.78 10.58
CA GLY A 143 -5.50 -6.00 10.51
C GLY A 143 -6.40 -6.03 9.26
N TYR A 144 -7.06 -4.92 8.95
CA TYR A 144 -7.94 -4.78 7.78
C TYR A 144 -7.18 -4.96 6.47
N VAL A 145 -6.07 -4.24 6.30
CA VAL A 145 -5.21 -4.33 5.12
C VAL A 145 -4.72 -5.76 4.95
N ASN A 146 -4.22 -6.41 6.01
CA ASN A 146 -3.81 -7.81 5.94
C ASN A 146 -4.96 -8.76 5.54
N TYR A 147 -6.16 -8.53 6.07
CA TYR A 147 -7.35 -9.32 5.72
C TYR A 147 -7.70 -9.18 4.23
N ILE A 148 -7.71 -7.94 3.70
CA ILE A 148 -8.03 -7.69 2.30
C ILE A 148 -6.92 -8.17 1.36
N VAL A 149 -5.64 -7.98 1.70
CA VAL A 149 -4.50 -8.46 0.92
C VAL A 149 -4.57 -9.98 0.76
N LYS A 150 -4.75 -10.72 1.85
CA LYS A 150 -4.91 -12.19 1.84
C LYS A 150 -6.05 -12.65 0.96
N LYS A 151 -7.22 -12.02 1.13
CA LYS A 151 -8.41 -12.31 0.34
C LYS A 151 -8.16 -12.03 -1.14
N THR A 152 -7.55 -10.89 -1.45
CA THR A 152 -7.28 -10.45 -2.83
C THR A 152 -6.33 -11.42 -3.52
N VAL A 153 -5.22 -11.82 -2.88
CA VAL A 153 -4.29 -12.81 -3.44
C VAL A 153 -5.01 -14.14 -3.70
N ALA A 154 -5.73 -14.66 -2.71
CA ALA A 154 -6.45 -15.93 -2.83
C ALA A 154 -7.55 -15.94 -3.93
N GLU A 155 -8.13 -14.77 -4.24
CA GLU A 155 -9.14 -14.61 -5.29
C GLU A 155 -8.54 -14.34 -6.67
N THR A 156 -7.28 -13.89 -6.74
CA THR A 156 -6.67 -13.37 -7.98
C THR A 156 -5.73 -14.37 -8.63
N ILE A 157 -4.98 -15.15 -7.84
CA ILE A 157 -3.96 -16.05 -8.37
C ILE A 157 -4.23 -17.52 -8.00
N THR A 158 -3.70 -18.43 -8.81
CA THR A 158 -3.76 -19.87 -8.58
C THR A 158 -2.38 -20.51 -8.69
N ASP A 159 -2.22 -21.72 -8.13
CA ASP A 159 -0.92 -22.42 -8.08
C ASP A 159 -0.36 -22.77 -9.46
N ASP A 160 -1.22 -22.93 -10.47
CA ASP A 160 -0.87 -23.26 -11.86
C ASP A 160 -0.43 -22.07 -12.70
N MET A 161 -0.59 -20.84 -12.21
CA MET A 161 -0.07 -19.65 -12.87
C MET A 161 1.45 -19.56 -12.78
N THR A 162 2.08 -19.10 -13.87
CA THR A 162 3.50 -18.70 -13.87
C THR A 162 3.72 -17.49 -12.97
N ASP A 163 4.97 -17.24 -12.58
CA ASP A 163 5.31 -16.05 -11.79
C ASP A 163 4.89 -14.75 -12.48
N VAL A 164 5.12 -14.65 -13.80
CA VAL A 164 4.71 -13.51 -14.63
C VAL A 164 3.18 -13.32 -14.59
N GLN A 165 2.41 -14.40 -14.79
CA GLN A 165 0.96 -14.36 -14.72
C GLN A 165 0.46 -13.90 -13.35
N LYS A 166 1.07 -14.37 -12.26
CA LYS A 166 0.69 -13.99 -10.89
C LYS A 166 0.92 -12.50 -10.65
N VAL A 167 2.10 -11.98 -10.97
CA VAL A 167 2.44 -10.57 -10.77
C VAL A 167 1.53 -9.70 -11.62
N LYS A 168 1.31 -10.05 -12.89
CA LYS A 168 0.40 -9.33 -13.78
C LYS A 168 -1.05 -9.35 -13.27
N ALA A 169 -1.55 -10.50 -12.84
CA ALA A 169 -2.91 -10.61 -12.32
C ALA A 169 -3.12 -9.75 -11.07
N LEU A 170 -2.14 -9.71 -10.16
CA LEU A 170 -2.17 -8.85 -8.97
C LEU A 170 -2.08 -7.36 -9.33
N HIS A 171 -1.24 -7.01 -10.30
CA HIS A 171 -1.15 -5.67 -10.86
C HIS A 171 -2.50 -5.21 -11.44
N ASP A 172 -3.06 -5.98 -12.38
CA ASP A 172 -4.35 -5.68 -13.01
C ASP A 172 -5.48 -5.62 -11.97
N LYS A 173 -5.43 -6.51 -10.98
CA LYS A 173 -6.38 -6.49 -9.87
C LYS A 173 -6.28 -5.20 -9.08
N LEU A 174 -5.07 -4.76 -8.73
CA LEU A 174 -4.84 -3.51 -8.03
C LEU A 174 -5.38 -2.31 -8.82
N CYS A 175 -5.06 -2.19 -10.10
CA CYS A 175 -5.59 -1.15 -11.00
C CYS A 175 -7.13 -1.18 -11.08
N SER A 176 -7.76 -2.35 -10.87
CA SER A 176 -9.23 -2.46 -10.85
C SER A 176 -9.90 -2.05 -9.52
N LEU A 177 -9.13 -1.93 -8.43
CA LEU A 177 -9.68 -1.69 -7.08
C LEU A 177 -9.85 -0.20 -6.75
N VAL A 178 -9.09 0.68 -7.39
CA VAL A 178 -8.92 2.07 -6.98
C VAL A 178 -8.77 2.98 -8.21
N VAL A 179 -9.05 4.26 -8.05
CA VAL A 179 -8.84 5.28 -9.08
C VAL A 179 -7.69 6.19 -8.65
N PHE A 180 -6.76 6.50 -9.55
CA PHE A 180 -5.69 7.46 -9.28
C PHE A 180 -6.24 8.89 -9.21
N ASP A 181 -5.81 9.63 -8.19
CA ASP A 181 -6.18 11.04 -7.97
C ASP A 181 -4.94 11.93 -7.94
N ASP A 182 -4.64 12.50 -9.10
CA ASP A 182 -3.57 13.47 -9.31
C ASP A 182 -3.95 14.91 -8.92
N SER A 183 -5.20 15.14 -8.53
CA SER A 183 -5.72 16.48 -8.27
C SER A 183 -5.38 16.96 -6.86
N VAL A 184 -5.24 16.04 -5.92
CA VAL A 184 -4.82 16.33 -4.53
C VAL A 184 -3.74 15.33 -4.08
N PRO A 185 -2.55 15.34 -4.72
CA PRO A 185 -1.52 14.31 -4.52
C PRO A 185 -0.81 14.39 -3.15
N LEU A 186 -1.21 15.33 -2.29
CA LEU A 186 -0.68 15.53 -0.94
C LEU A 186 -1.75 15.29 0.14
N ALA A 187 -2.94 14.81 -0.25
CA ALA A 187 -4.00 14.45 0.70
C ALA A 187 -3.52 13.25 1.52
N GLN A 188 -3.28 13.44 2.82
CA GLN A 188 -2.64 12.43 3.68
C GLN A 188 -3.40 11.09 3.67
N GLU A 189 -4.72 11.15 3.57
CA GLU A 189 -5.64 10.03 3.39
C GLU A 189 -5.32 9.15 2.17
N ASN A 190 -4.76 9.71 1.10
CA ASN A 190 -4.48 8.97 -0.13
C ASN A 190 -3.17 8.14 -0.06
N HIS A 191 -2.30 8.41 0.93
CA HIS A 191 -0.99 7.74 1.11
C HIS A 191 -0.98 6.70 2.25
N VAL A 192 -2.13 6.35 2.82
CA VAL A 192 -2.20 5.34 3.91
C VAL A 192 -2.35 3.93 3.35
N ASP A 193 -1.94 2.91 4.09
CA ASP A 193 -1.96 1.51 3.61
C ASP A 193 -3.36 1.00 3.19
N ALA A 194 -4.41 1.60 3.74
CA ALA A 194 -5.79 1.21 3.46
C ALA A 194 -6.46 1.99 2.31
N SER A 195 -5.83 3.03 1.75
CA SER A 195 -6.43 3.92 0.75
C SER A 195 -6.99 3.13 -0.45
N VAL A 196 -6.19 2.21 -0.98
CA VAL A 196 -6.55 1.30 -2.09
C VAL A 196 -7.70 0.37 -1.72
N PHE A 197 -7.78 -0.07 -0.46
CA PHE A 197 -8.68 -1.14 -0.04
C PHE A 197 -10.00 -0.65 0.56
N LEU A 198 -10.18 0.65 0.77
CA LEU A 198 -11.39 1.24 1.33
C LEU A 198 -12.31 1.86 0.26
N ASN A 199 -12.13 1.47 -1.01
CA ASN A 199 -12.93 1.87 -2.17
C ASN A 199 -12.96 3.39 -2.42
N ASP A 200 -11.80 4.03 -2.35
CA ASP A 200 -11.65 5.47 -2.55
C ASP A 200 -10.71 5.77 -3.74
N THR A 201 -10.22 7.01 -3.82
CA THR A 201 -9.09 7.38 -4.67
C THR A 201 -7.75 7.16 -3.95
N SER A 202 -6.67 7.04 -4.71
CA SER A 202 -5.32 6.99 -4.15
C SER A 202 -4.29 7.64 -5.07
N VAL A 203 -3.06 7.78 -4.57
CA VAL A 203 -1.89 8.35 -5.26
C VAL A 203 -0.79 7.29 -5.33
N CYS A 204 0.36 7.63 -5.88
CA CYS A 204 1.48 6.71 -6.10
C CYS A 204 1.88 5.90 -4.86
N ASP A 205 1.97 6.54 -3.68
CA ASP A 205 2.29 5.83 -2.44
C ASP A 205 1.32 4.70 -2.13
N GLY A 206 0.01 4.92 -2.26
CA GLY A 206 -1.00 3.91 -1.92
C GLY A 206 -0.95 2.71 -2.85
N TYR A 207 -0.80 2.98 -4.15
CA TYR A 207 -0.57 1.94 -5.18
C TYR A 207 0.69 1.12 -4.87
N ALA A 208 1.82 1.78 -4.63
CA ALA A 208 3.08 1.12 -4.36
C ALA A 208 3.05 0.30 -3.06
N ARG A 209 2.43 0.83 -1.99
CA ARG A 209 2.21 0.10 -0.72
C ARG A 209 1.36 -1.14 -0.96
N ALA A 210 0.19 -1.00 -1.59
CA ALA A 210 -0.70 -2.11 -1.85
C ALA A 210 -0.06 -3.20 -2.73
N MET A 211 0.63 -2.80 -3.81
CA MET A 211 1.32 -3.75 -4.69
C MET A 211 2.41 -4.51 -3.95
N ASN A 212 3.19 -3.83 -3.11
CA ASN A 212 4.25 -4.47 -2.34
C ASN A 212 3.70 -5.49 -1.34
N LEU A 213 2.58 -5.19 -0.66
CA LEU A 213 1.92 -6.14 0.24
C LEU A 213 1.31 -7.33 -0.52
N LEU A 214 0.66 -7.09 -1.67
CA LEU A 214 0.09 -8.15 -2.51
C LEU A 214 1.18 -9.12 -3.00
N LEU A 215 2.31 -8.59 -3.47
CA LEU A 215 3.44 -9.41 -3.93
C LEU A 215 4.05 -10.24 -2.79
N HIS A 216 4.25 -9.65 -1.60
CA HIS A 216 4.77 -10.39 -0.45
C HIS A 216 3.82 -11.50 0.02
N GLU A 217 2.51 -11.23 0.06
CA GLU A 217 1.52 -12.26 0.40
C GLU A 217 1.48 -13.38 -0.65
N ALA A 218 1.72 -13.06 -1.92
CA ALA A 218 1.85 -14.05 -3.00
C ALA A 218 3.21 -14.79 -3.01
N GLY A 219 4.10 -14.48 -2.06
CA GLY A 219 5.40 -15.15 -1.90
C GLY A 219 6.54 -14.56 -2.74
N PHE A 220 6.31 -13.41 -3.39
CA PHE A 220 7.35 -12.71 -4.14
C PHE A 220 8.18 -11.82 -3.22
N GLU A 221 9.48 -11.84 -3.45
CA GLU A 221 10.34 -10.84 -2.86
C GLU A 221 10.13 -9.51 -3.60
N SER A 222 9.81 -8.44 -2.88
CA SER A 222 9.67 -7.12 -3.47
C SER A 222 10.02 -5.99 -2.51
N CYS A 223 10.38 -4.83 -3.05
CA CYS A 223 10.77 -3.64 -2.32
C CYS A 223 9.90 -2.44 -2.71
N TYR A 224 9.37 -1.74 -1.71
CA TYR A 224 8.80 -0.41 -1.90
C TYR A 224 9.95 0.57 -2.17
N VAL A 225 9.87 1.29 -3.28
CA VAL A 225 10.84 2.31 -3.64
C VAL A 225 10.14 3.61 -3.96
N ASN A 226 10.80 4.72 -3.67
CA ASN A 226 10.28 6.03 -4.00
C ASN A 226 11.40 7.03 -4.23
N ASN A 227 10.99 8.17 -4.75
CA ASN A 227 11.72 9.43 -4.71
C ASN A 227 10.76 10.52 -4.18
N PRO A 228 11.14 11.81 -4.18
CA PRO A 228 10.26 12.87 -3.69
C PRO A 228 8.94 13.04 -4.46
N ASP A 229 8.89 12.59 -5.71
CA ASP A 229 7.80 12.88 -6.65
C ASP A 229 6.92 11.64 -6.93
N HIS A 230 7.47 10.43 -6.78
CA HIS A 230 6.80 9.19 -7.18
C HIS A 230 7.21 7.97 -6.33
N ALA A 231 6.34 6.95 -6.31
CA ALA A 231 6.54 5.69 -5.59
C ALA A 231 6.03 4.49 -6.40
N TRP A 232 6.76 3.37 -6.34
CA TRP A 232 6.44 2.12 -7.03
C TRP A 232 7.13 0.92 -6.35
N VAL A 233 7.17 -0.24 -7.02
CA VAL A 233 7.76 -1.47 -6.47
C VAL A 233 8.86 -2.04 -7.37
N ILE A 234 9.91 -2.60 -6.78
CA ILE A 234 10.84 -3.51 -7.46
C ILE A 234 10.56 -4.92 -6.99
N ALA A 235 10.36 -5.88 -7.90
CA ALA A 235 10.00 -7.25 -7.57
C ALA A 235 10.97 -8.27 -8.19
N ASN A 236 11.25 -9.34 -7.46
CA ASN A 236 11.92 -10.53 -7.99
C ASN A 236 10.87 -11.45 -8.63
N ILE A 237 11.00 -11.69 -9.93
CA ILE A 237 10.08 -12.48 -10.75
C ILE A 237 10.93 -13.54 -11.47
N GLY A 238 10.79 -14.80 -11.06
CA GLY A 238 11.57 -15.92 -11.62
C GLY A 238 13.10 -15.77 -11.55
N GLY A 239 13.64 -14.99 -10.60
CA GLY A 239 15.08 -14.75 -10.45
C GLY A 239 15.57 -13.42 -11.02
N HIS A 240 14.70 -12.69 -11.70
CA HIS A 240 14.98 -11.38 -12.29
C HIS A 240 14.36 -10.27 -11.47
N TYR A 241 15.05 -9.13 -11.35
CA TYR A 241 14.48 -7.94 -10.72
C TYR A 241 13.94 -7.00 -11.78
N PHE A 242 12.68 -6.58 -11.58
CA PHE A 242 12.07 -5.56 -12.41
C PHE A 242 11.34 -4.51 -11.57
N HIS A 243 11.26 -3.31 -12.13
CA HIS A 243 10.31 -2.30 -11.71
C HIS A 243 8.89 -2.70 -12.13
N VAL A 244 7.95 -2.59 -11.19
CA VAL A 244 6.53 -2.84 -11.34
C VAL A 244 5.79 -1.63 -10.78
N ASP A 245 5.29 -0.78 -11.66
CA ASP A 245 4.63 0.48 -11.30
C ASP A 245 3.17 0.50 -11.80
N PRO A 246 2.20 0.26 -10.90
CA PRO A 246 0.78 0.19 -11.25
C PRO A 246 0.09 1.56 -11.34
N THR A 247 0.79 2.66 -11.02
CA THR A 247 0.13 3.94 -10.72
C THR A 247 -0.50 4.60 -11.94
N TRP A 248 0.05 4.37 -13.14
CA TRP A 248 -0.36 5.07 -14.38
C TRP A 248 -1.12 4.16 -15.35
N ASP A 249 -1.34 2.91 -14.94
CA ASP A 249 -2.03 1.88 -15.73
C ASP A 249 -3.51 1.71 -15.26
N ASP A 250 -4.02 2.64 -14.45
CA ASP A 250 -5.30 2.55 -13.72
C ASP A 250 -6.56 2.84 -14.57
N LEU A 251 -6.39 3.30 -15.81
CA LEU A 251 -7.47 3.58 -16.75
C LEU A 251 -7.39 2.77 -18.05
N ASP A 252 -6.28 2.07 -18.28
CA ASP A 252 -6.08 1.25 -19.47
C ASP A 252 -5.09 0.10 -19.22
N VAL A 253 -5.56 -0.99 -18.62
CA VAL A 253 -4.81 -2.26 -18.46
C VAL A 253 -4.42 -2.94 -19.80
N THR A 254 -4.53 -2.22 -20.92
CA THR A 254 -4.00 -2.67 -22.21
C THR A 254 -2.61 -2.10 -22.52
N ILE A 255 -2.16 -1.09 -21.77
CA ILE A 255 -0.86 -0.44 -21.93
C ILE A 255 -0.04 -0.69 -20.66
N TYR A 256 1.11 -1.35 -20.82
CA TYR A 256 2.00 -1.78 -19.73
C TYR A 256 3.31 -0.97 -19.81
N ASP A 257 3.21 0.35 -19.69
CA ASP A 257 4.35 1.23 -19.97
C ASP A 257 5.42 1.14 -18.88
N TRP A 258 5.03 0.89 -17.64
CA TRP A 258 5.92 0.85 -16.47
C TRP A 258 5.95 -0.50 -15.75
N PHE A 259 5.37 -1.52 -16.37
CA PHE A 259 5.37 -2.90 -15.88
C PHE A 259 6.59 -3.67 -16.39
N MET A 260 7.27 -4.37 -15.48
CA MET A 260 8.46 -5.18 -15.74
C MET A 260 9.59 -4.45 -16.48
N ARG A 261 9.94 -3.24 -16.02
CA ARG A 261 11.04 -2.43 -16.59
C ARG A 261 12.36 -2.63 -15.86
N SER A 262 13.45 -2.51 -16.60
CA SER A 262 14.81 -2.38 -16.05
C SER A 262 15.13 -0.97 -15.58
N ASP A 263 16.27 -0.83 -14.89
CA ASP A 263 16.78 0.44 -14.36
C ASP A 263 16.98 1.49 -15.47
N ASP A 264 17.44 1.10 -16.66
CA ASP A 264 17.70 2.02 -17.78
C ASP A 264 16.44 2.35 -18.56
N GLN A 265 15.52 1.38 -18.72
CA GLN A 265 14.24 1.61 -19.38
C GLN A 265 13.36 2.57 -18.58
N ILE A 266 13.33 2.45 -17.25
CA ILE A 266 12.45 3.29 -16.43
C ILE A 266 12.93 4.75 -16.35
N ARG A 267 14.25 5.00 -16.40
CA ARG A 267 14.86 6.34 -16.28
C ARG A 267 14.60 7.29 -17.45
N ILE A 268 13.86 6.85 -18.48
CA ILE A 268 13.48 7.71 -19.60
C ILE A 268 12.49 8.79 -19.14
N ASN A 269 11.74 8.55 -18.05
CA ASN A 269 10.87 9.52 -17.41
C ASN A 269 11.58 10.21 -16.23
N SER A 270 11.36 11.52 -16.10
CA SER A 270 11.87 12.32 -14.98
C SER A 270 11.36 11.85 -13.63
N ASP A 271 10.18 11.24 -13.57
CA ASP A 271 9.53 10.81 -12.32
C ASP A 271 10.16 9.53 -11.77
N HIS A 272 10.96 8.81 -12.58
CA HIS A 272 11.71 7.61 -12.19
C HIS A 272 13.21 7.87 -12.12
N MET A 273 13.58 9.07 -11.67
CA MET A 273 14.97 9.49 -11.51
C MET A 273 15.44 9.34 -10.07
N GLU A 274 16.41 8.44 -9.85
CA GLU A 274 16.95 8.12 -8.53
C GLU A 274 15.87 7.54 -7.61
N TRP A 275 16.21 6.53 -6.80
CA TRP A 275 15.23 5.92 -5.90
C TRP A 275 15.94 5.28 -4.72
N GLU A 276 15.21 5.17 -3.62
CA GLU A 276 15.65 4.48 -2.43
C GLU A 276 14.56 3.54 -1.91
N ILE A 277 14.98 2.49 -1.23
CA ILE A 277 14.05 1.65 -0.47
C ILE A 277 13.60 2.42 0.76
N ARG A 278 12.29 2.37 1.06
CA ARG A 278 11.74 2.86 2.31
C ARG A 278 10.86 1.82 2.98
N THR A 279 10.68 1.99 4.29
CA THR A 279 9.66 1.32 5.09
C THR A 279 8.51 2.31 5.28
N PRO A 280 7.52 2.32 4.39
CA PRO A 280 6.44 3.33 4.40
C PRO A 280 5.49 3.18 5.60
N SER A 281 5.42 1.99 6.20
CA SER A 281 4.64 1.71 7.40
C SER A 281 5.16 0.47 8.14
N SER A 282 4.60 0.18 9.31
CA SER A 282 4.90 -1.04 10.08
C SER A 282 4.59 -2.35 9.34
N LEU A 283 3.62 -2.36 8.42
CA LEU A 283 3.33 -3.51 7.55
C LEU A 283 4.46 -3.81 6.56
N HIS A 284 5.29 -2.82 6.27
CA HIS A 284 6.37 -2.89 5.29
C HIS A 284 7.74 -3.04 5.97
N SER A 285 7.80 -3.68 7.13
CA SER A 285 9.06 -3.87 7.87
C SER A 285 9.98 -4.94 7.26
N PHE A 286 9.54 -5.64 6.21
CA PHE A 286 10.26 -6.70 5.51
C PHE A 286 11.26 -6.21 4.45
N GLN A 287 11.41 -4.89 4.27
CA GLN A 287 12.19 -4.28 3.18
C GLN A 287 13.69 -4.63 3.27
N LYS A 288 14.35 -4.68 2.10
CA LYS A 288 15.80 -4.93 2.02
C LYS A 288 16.63 -3.73 2.49
N GLY A 289 17.85 -4.00 2.92
CA GLY A 289 18.83 -2.97 3.27
C GLY A 289 19.57 -2.35 2.07
N GLU A 290 19.53 -3.00 0.90
CA GLU A 290 20.13 -2.51 -0.35
C GLU A 290 19.14 -2.68 -1.50
N THR A 291 19.08 -1.67 -2.39
CA THR A 291 18.22 -1.68 -3.57
C THR A 291 18.71 -2.71 -4.59
N PRO A 292 17.87 -3.67 -5.02
CA PRO A 292 18.20 -4.57 -6.12
C PRO A 292 18.48 -3.80 -7.41
N LYS A 293 19.33 -4.36 -8.27
CA LYS A 293 19.57 -3.82 -9.62
C LYS A 293 18.66 -4.54 -10.60
N CYS A 294 17.93 -3.80 -11.42
CA CYS A 294 17.10 -4.35 -12.48
C CYS A 294 17.86 -4.23 -13.80
N THR A 295 18.68 -5.23 -14.14
CA THR A 295 19.53 -5.20 -15.36
C THR A 295 18.96 -5.97 -16.53
N ASP A 296 18.04 -6.89 -16.27
CA ASP A 296 17.48 -7.76 -17.31
C ASP A 296 16.39 -7.02 -18.10
N HIS A 297 16.30 -7.28 -19.39
CA HIS A 297 15.30 -6.69 -20.28
C HIS A 297 14.30 -7.76 -20.68
N MET A 298 13.01 -7.50 -20.42
CA MET A 298 11.95 -8.31 -21.02
C MET A 298 12.14 -8.35 -22.54
N GLY A 299 12.07 -9.54 -23.12
CA GLY A 299 12.26 -9.77 -24.54
C GLY A 299 13.71 -9.89 -25.00
N ASP A 300 14.72 -9.62 -24.17
CA ASP A 300 16.13 -9.92 -24.49
C ASP A 300 16.41 -11.37 -24.10
N VAL A 301 16.21 -12.29 -25.05
CA VAL A 301 16.34 -13.73 -24.79
C VAL A 301 17.72 -14.26 -25.17
N ASN A 302 18.55 -13.46 -25.82
CA ASN A 302 19.93 -13.81 -26.17
C ASN A 302 20.99 -13.12 -25.28
N ASN A 303 20.55 -12.27 -24.35
CA ASN A 303 21.35 -11.60 -23.32
C ASN A 303 22.45 -10.72 -23.92
N ASP A 304 22.13 -9.97 -24.97
CA ASP A 304 23.03 -8.97 -25.56
C ASP A 304 22.68 -7.52 -25.18
N MET A 305 21.71 -7.35 -24.27
CA MET A 305 21.16 -6.08 -23.76
C MET A 305 20.45 -5.25 -24.84
N ILE A 306 20.04 -5.87 -25.95
CA ILE A 306 19.35 -5.20 -27.05
C ILE A 306 18.14 -6.04 -27.47
N VAL A 307 16.95 -5.58 -27.10
CA VAL A 307 15.68 -6.16 -27.59
C VAL A 307 15.49 -5.81 -29.07
N ASP A 308 15.73 -6.77 -29.98
CA ASP A 308 15.62 -6.59 -31.42
C ASP A 308 15.00 -7.78 -32.18
N ALA A 309 15.10 -7.77 -33.51
CA ALA A 309 14.53 -8.81 -34.37
C ALA A 309 15.19 -10.19 -34.22
N ARG A 310 16.40 -10.27 -33.65
CA ARG A 310 17.08 -11.52 -33.31
C ARG A 310 16.38 -12.20 -32.15
N ASP A 311 16.02 -11.48 -31.11
CA ASP A 311 15.25 -12.02 -29.98
C ASP A 311 13.93 -12.60 -30.43
N ALA A 312 13.19 -11.87 -31.28
CA ALA A 312 11.95 -12.39 -31.84
C ALA A 312 12.16 -13.69 -32.65
N SER A 313 13.30 -13.82 -33.34
CA SER A 313 13.65 -15.04 -34.07
C SER A 313 14.01 -16.19 -33.13
N ASP A 314 14.67 -15.89 -32.02
CA ASP A 314 15.04 -16.87 -30.98
C ASP A 314 13.81 -17.36 -30.21
N ILE A 315 12.87 -16.46 -29.86
CA ILE A 315 11.55 -16.81 -29.30
C ILE A 315 10.80 -17.76 -30.24
N LEU A 316 10.70 -17.43 -31.54
CA LEU A 316 10.03 -18.29 -32.52
C LEU A 316 10.72 -19.66 -32.67
N THR A 317 12.05 -19.70 -32.56
CA THR A 317 12.83 -20.94 -32.60
C THR A 317 12.51 -21.82 -31.39
N GLY A 318 12.56 -21.25 -30.19
CA GLY A 318 12.20 -21.96 -28.96
C GLY A 318 10.74 -22.42 -28.96
N TYR A 319 9.81 -21.57 -29.38
CA TYR A 319 8.39 -21.94 -29.55
C TYR A 319 8.22 -23.12 -30.52
N ALA A 320 8.92 -23.14 -31.66
CA ALA A 320 8.86 -24.23 -32.62
C ALA A 320 9.41 -25.55 -32.05
N MET A 321 10.48 -25.50 -31.24
CA MET A 321 11.04 -26.65 -30.54
C MET A 321 10.06 -27.20 -29.50
N MET A 322 9.52 -26.33 -28.64
CA MET A 322 8.54 -26.72 -27.62
C MET A 322 7.25 -27.30 -28.23
N SER A 323 6.84 -26.80 -29.40
CA SER A 323 5.65 -27.29 -30.12
C SER A 323 5.78 -28.73 -30.63
N VAL A 324 7.01 -29.25 -30.79
CA VAL A 324 7.27 -30.65 -31.16
C VAL A 324 7.70 -31.51 -29.97
N GLY A 325 7.73 -30.95 -28.76
CA GLY A 325 8.11 -31.62 -27.52
C GLY A 325 9.61 -31.64 -27.23
N ASP A 326 10.39 -30.81 -27.93
CA ASP A 326 11.81 -30.59 -27.63
C ASP A 326 11.98 -29.49 -26.56
N ASP A 327 13.07 -29.56 -25.80
CA ASP A 327 13.41 -28.55 -24.79
C ASP A 327 13.93 -27.25 -25.45
N SER A 328 13.68 -26.11 -24.80
CA SER A 328 14.18 -24.78 -25.21
C SER A 328 15.11 -24.22 -24.13
N ASP A 329 16.16 -23.51 -24.55
CA ASP A 329 17.08 -22.79 -23.65
C ASP A 329 16.60 -21.37 -23.31
N LEU A 330 15.40 -20.97 -23.79
CA LEU A 330 14.83 -19.66 -23.51
C LEU A 330 14.54 -19.50 -22.01
N ASP A 331 14.86 -18.32 -21.47
CA ASP A 331 14.39 -17.92 -20.16
C ASP A 331 12.86 -17.70 -20.20
N PRO A 332 12.07 -18.41 -19.39
CA PRO A 332 10.62 -18.35 -19.47
C PRO A 332 10.02 -17.03 -18.98
N VAL A 333 10.75 -16.23 -18.20
CA VAL A 333 10.31 -14.90 -17.79
C VAL A 333 10.58 -13.91 -18.91
N LEU A 334 11.81 -13.88 -19.44
CA LEU A 334 12.19 -12.89 -20.45
C LEU A 334 11.48 -13.13 -21.79
N ALA A 335 11.17 -14.39 -22.13
CA ALA A 335 10.53 -14.75 -23.39
C ALA A 335 9.00 -14.54 -23.40
N ASP A 336 8.33 -14.50 -22.23
CA ASP A 336 6.89 -14.22 -22.07
C ASP A 336 6.63 -12.71 -22.10
N TYR A 337 6.91 -12.10 -23.26
CA TYR A 337 6.90 -10.65 -23.46
C TYR A 337 5.49 -10.06 -23.42
N ASP A 338 4.46 -10.86 -23.69
CA ASP A 338 3.07 -10.44 -23.57
C ASP A 338 2.45 -10.70 -22.20
N PHE A 339 3.21 -11.34 -21.31
CA PHE A 339 2.91 -11.63 -19.91
C PHE A 339 1.73 -12.60 -19.72
N ASN A 340 1.43 -13.43 -20.72
CA ASN A 340 0.29 -14.33 -20.70
C ASN A 340 0.62 -15.72 -20.12
N GLY A 341 1.89 -16.03 -19.84
CA GLY A 341 2.36 -17.32 -19.34
C GLY A 341 2.68 -18.36 -20.41
N HIS A 342 2.68 -17.97 -21.68
CA HIS A 342 2.97 -18.82 -22.83
C HIS A 342 4.00 -18.16 -23.71
N ILE A 343 5.03 -18.91 -24.08
CA ILE A 343 6.03 -18.47 -25.06
C ILE A 343 5.54 -18.90 -26.43
N ASP A 344 5.08 -17.95 -27.24
CA ASP A 344 4.58 -18.22 -28.58
C ASP A 344 4.90 -17.11 -29.61
N ALA A 345 4.22 -17.16 -30.76
CA ALA A 345 4.45 -16.20 -31.84
C ALA A 345 3.96 -14.78 -31.52
N ILE A 346 3.10 -14.61 -30.52
CA ILE A 346 2.60 -13.31 -30.06
C ILE A 346 3.73 -12.56 -29.35
N ASP A 347 4.53 -13.23 -28.51
CA ASP A 347 5.69 -12.63 -27.84
C ASP A 347 6.69 -12.08 -28.85
N ALA A 348 7.09 -12.92 -29.81
CA ALA A 348 7.96 -12.51 -30.90
C ALA A 348 7.40 -11.33 -31.71
N SER A 349 6.08 -11.32 -31.95
CA SER A 349 5.41 -10.22 -32.65
C SER A 349 5.41 -8.92 -31.85
N LYS A 350 5.26 -8.99 -30.52
CA LYS A 350 5.33 -7.82 -29.65
C LYS A 350 6.76 -7.28 -29.53
N VAL A 351 7.76 -8.15 -29.39
CA VAL A 351 9.19 -7.78 -29.46
C VAL A 351 9.49 -7.01 -30.75
N LEU A 352 9.06 -7.52 -31.90
CA LEU A 352 9.23 -6.83 -33.19
C LEU A 352 8.48 -5.49 -33.25
N THR A 353 7.29 -5.42 -32.65
CA THR A 353 6.48 -4.20 -32.60
C THR A 353 7.20 -3.10 -31.82
N ASP A 354 7.75 -3.42 -30.66
CA ASP A 354 8.45 -2.44 -29.83
C ASP A 354 9.82 -2.08 -30.41
N TYR A 355 10.57 -3.05 -30.95
CA TYR A 355 11.79 -2.77 -31.71
C TYR A 355 11.54 -1.82 -32.89
N ALA A 356 10.44 -1.99 -33.62
CA ALA A 356 10.05 -1.12 -34.72
C ALA A 356 9.73 0.30 -34.24
N LYS A 357 8.99 0.46 -33.13
CA LYS A 357 8.72 1.77 -32.50
C LYS A 357 10.02 2.47 -32.10
N SER A 358 10.87 1.80 -31.34
CA SER A 358 12.15 2.37 -30.88
C SER A 358 13.10 2.71 -32.03
N SER A 359 13.02 1.98 -33.15
CA SER A 359 13.80 2.28 -34.36
C SER A 359 13.25 3.48 -35.13
N ALA A 360 11.92 3.69 -35.11
CA ALA A 360 11.27 4.84 -35.75
C ALA A 360 11.55 6.14 -34.97
N ASP A 361 11.53 6.10 -33.64
CA ASP A 361 11.80 7.27 -32.78
C ASP A 361 13.28 7.73 -32.86
N LYS A 362 14.18 6.85 -33.30
CA LYS A 362 15.59 7.17 -33.57
C LYS A 362 15.85 7.85 -34.91
N ILE A 363 14.83 8.07 -35.75
CA ILE A 363 14.97 8.86 -36.99
C ILE A 363 14.85 10.34 -36.61
N PRO A 364 15.95 11.13 -36.61
CA PRO A 364 15.87 12.56 -36.33
C PRO A 364 15.02 13.24 -37.40
N GLU A 365 14.38 14.36 -37.05
CA GLU A 365 13.81 15.37 -37.97
C GLU A 365 14.85 15.82 -39.03
N MET A 366 15.14 14.98 -40.03
CA MET A 366 15.97 15.29 -41.20
C MET A 366 15.15 15.18 -42.49
N LEU A 367 13.83 15.19 -42.39
CA LEU A 367 12.90 15.21 -43.53
C LEU A 367 11.76 16.19 -43.27
N LEU A 368 12.09 17.47 -43.04
CA LEU A 368 11.20 18.61 -43.31
C LEU A 368 12.02 19.79 -43.86
#